data_AF-A0A942AF27-F1
#
_entry.id   AF-A0A942AF27-F1
#
_cell.length_a   1.000
_cell.length_b   1.000
_cell.length_c   1.000
_cell.angle_alpha   90.00
_cell.angle_beta   90.00
_cell.angle_gamma   90.00
#
_symmetry.space_group_name_H-M   'P 1'
#
loop_
_entity.id
_entity.type
_entity.pdbx_description
1 polymer ?
#
loop_
_entity_poly.entity_id
_entity_poly.type
_entity_poly.pdbx_seq_one_letter_code
_entity_poly.pdbx_strand_id
1 'polypeptide(L)'
;MFKKSEKFFDIIGEILAVVLVLVYVVLILNANFSFIPEGVFLNILEILRTYGSLILVGVVGLEAMSKRNLVFQIIFIALLALIVVFLFFPGTYENLINLVK
;
A
#
# COMPACT_ATOMS: atom_id res chain seq x y z
N MET A 1 -8.93 -5.32 18.69
CA MET A 1 -7.94 -4.30 19.06
C MET A 1 -8.30 -2.89 18.58
N PHE A 2 -8.90 -2.72 17.38
CA PHE A 2 -9.03 -1.40 16.73
C PHE A 2 -10.45 -0.79 16.67
N LYS A 3 -11.42 -1.26 17.45
CA LYS A 3 -12.83 -0.79 17.33
C LYS A 3 -13.01 0.72 17.49
N LYS A 4 -12.16 1.39 18.28
CA LYS A 4 -12.25 2.84 18.51
C LYS A 4 -11.66 3.67 17.36
N SER A 5 -10.76 3.10 16.56
CA SER A 5 -10.07 3.78 15.44
C SER A 5 -10.65 3.46 14.07
N GLU A 6 -11.69 2.62 13.99
CA GLU A 6 -12.35 2.22 12.74
C GLU A 6 -12.73 3.41 11.86
N LYS A 7 -13.48 4.38 12.42
CA LYS A 7 -13.89 5.59 11.67
C LYS A 7 -12.72 6.42 11.16
N PHE A 8 -11.58 6.39 11.84
CA PHE A 8 -10.40 7.13 11.42
C PHE A 8 -9.75 6.46 10.20
N PHE A 9 -9.65 5.13 10.20
CA PHE A 9 -9.14 4.38 9.06
C PHE A 9 -10.09 4.43 7.86
N ASP A 10 -11.40 4.41 8.10
CA ASP A 10 -12.43 4.53 7.07
C ASP A 10 -12.27 5.83 6.26
N ILE A 11 -12.25 6.98 6.95
CA ILE A 11 -12.09 8.30 6.33
C ILE A 11 -10.76 8.41 5.55
N ILE A 12 -9.66 7.94 6.14
CA ILE A 12 -8.35 7.99 5.48
C ILE A 12 -8.32 7.05 4.27
N GLY A 13 -8.91 5.87 4.39
CA GLY A 13 -9.00 4.88 3.32
C GLY A 13 -9.76 5.43 2.12
N GLU A 14 -10.90 6.07 2.35
CA GLU A 14 -11.69 6.72 1.30
C GLU A 14 -10.91 7.82 0.58
N ILE A 15 -10.28 8.72 1.34
CA ILE A 15 -9.48 9.82 0.76
C ILE A 15 -8.32 9.26 -0.08
N LEU A 16 -7.57 8.30 0.47
CA LEU A 16 -6.46 7.67 -0.23
C LEU A 16 -6.91 6.96 -1.50
N ALA A 17 -8.07 6.28 -1.47
CA ALA A 17 -8.62 5.60 -2.63
C ALA A 17 -8.91 6.59 -3.77
N VAL A 18 -9.56 7.72 -3.47
CA VAL A 18 -9.84 8.76 -4.46
C VAL A 18 -8.55 9.33 -5.06
N VAL A 19 -7.56 9.65 -4.22
CA VAL A 19 -6.26 10.17 -4.69
C VAL A 19 -5.57 9.16 -5.60
N LEU A 20 -5.53 7.88 -5.22
CA LEU A 20 -4.92 6.84 -6.04
C LEU A 20 -5.64 6.64 -7.36
N VAL A 21 -6.97 6.65 -7.39
CA VAL A 21 -7.73 6.56 -8.65
C VAL A 21 -7.29 7.66 -9.61
N LEU A 22 -7.14 8.90 -9.13
CA LEU A 22 -6.65 10.01 -9.96
C LEU A 22 -5.21 9.76 -10.46
N VAL A 23 -4.32 9.28 -9.60
CA VAL A 23 -2.93 8.93 -9.98
C VAL A 23 -2.93 7.84 -11.06
N TYR A 24 -3.73 6.79 -10.91
CA TYR A 24 -3.86 5.72 -11.90
C TYR A 24 -4.38 6.25 -13.23
N VAL A 25 -5.43 7.09 -13.22
CA VAL A 25 -5.97 7.70 -14.44
C VAL A 25 -4.89 8.52 -15.16
N VAL A 26 -4.16 9.38 -14.44
CA VAL A 26 -3.10 10.20 -15.02
C VAL A 26 -1.99 9.33 -15.62
N LEU A 27 -1.53 8.31 -14.90
CA LEU A 27 -0.48 7.41 -15.38
C LEU A 27 -0.93 6.58 -16.59
N ILE A 28 -2.18 6.10 -16.61
CA ILE A 28 -2.74 5.34 -17.74
C ILE A 28 -2.85 6.24 -18.97
N LEU A 29 -3.37 7.46 -18.82
CA LEU A 29 -3.41 8.43 -19.92
C LEU A 29 -1.99 8.74 -20.41
N ASN A 30 -1.04 8.92 -19.49
CA ASN A 30 0.34 9.19 -19.87
C ASN A 30 0.98 8.02 -20.62
N ALA A 31 0.67 6.78 -20.25
CA ALA A 31 1.15 5.60 -20.95
C ALA A 31 0.64 5.50 -22.40
N ASN A 32 -0.53 6.09 -22.70
CA ASN A 32 -1.11 6.07 -24.04
C ASN A 32 -0.73 7.28 -24.91
N PHE A 33 -0.57 8.46 -24.30
CA PHE A 33 -0.36 9.73 -25.02
C PHE A 33 1.01 10.36 -24.80
N SER A 34 1.81 9.84 -23.85
CA SER A 34 3.17 10.31 -23.52
C SER A 34 3.29 11.82 -23.30
N PHE A 35 2.30 12.42 -22.63
CA PHE A 35 2.21 13.87 -22.45
C PHE A 35 3.00 14.40 -21.24
N ILE A 36 3.40 13.52 -20.31
CA ILE A 36 4.24 13.84 -19.17
C ILE A 36 5.68 13.40 -19.51
N PRO A 37 6.63 14.35 -19.58
CA PRO A 37 8.03 14.01 -19.81
C PRO A 37 8.62 13.25 -18.62
N GLU A 38 9.65 12.44 -18.90
CA GLU A 38 10.46 11.82 -17.85
C GLU A 38 11.05 12.90 -16.92
N GLY A 39 11.01 12.64 -15.62
CA GLY A 39 11.50 13.59 -14.62
C GLY A 39 10.80 13.46 -13.27
N VAL A 40 11.02 14.47 -12.43
CA VAL A 40 10.60 14.47 -11.02
C VAL A 40 9.09 14.23 -10.87
N PHE A 41 8.27 14.85 -11.72
CA PHE A 41 6.81 14.73 -11.63
C PHE A 41 6.33 13.31 -11.94
N LEU A 42 6.83 12.68 -13.01
CA LEU A 42 6.49 11.30 -13.34
C LEU A 42 6.95 10.33 -12.24
N ASN A 43 8.16 10.52 -11.71
CA ASN A 43 8.67 9.72 -10.60
C ASN A 43 7.80 9.83 -9.35
N ILE A 44 7.29 11.02 -9.02
CA ILE A 44 6.36 11.20 -7.89
C ILE A 44 5.07 10.41 -8.12
N LEU A 45 4.49 10.45 -9.32
CA LEU A 45 3.29 9.68 -9.64
C LEU A 45 3.52 8.17 -9.53
N GLU A 46 4.68 7.68 -9.97
CA GLU A 46 5.03 6.27 -9.85
C GLU A 46 5.26 5.83 -8.40
N ILE A 47 5.91 6.68 -7.60
CA ILE A 47 6.06 6.47 -6.14
C ILE A 47 4.68 6.45 -5.48
N LEU A 48 3.80 7.39 -5.81
CA LEU A 48 2.43 7.44 -5.30
C LEU A 48 1.65 6.18 -5.71
N ARG A 49 1.79 5.70 -6.94
CA ARG A 49 1.18 4.43 -7.37
C ARG A 49 1.67 3.27 -6.50
N THR A 50 2.99 3.09 -6.38
CA THR A 50 3.57 1.93 -5.70
C THR A 50 3.33 1.97 -4.19
N TYR A 51 3.78 3.03 -3.52
CA TYR A 51 3.70 3.13 -2.07
C TYR A 51 2.31 3.56 -1.60
N GLY A 52 1.62 4.40 -2.36
CA GLY A 52 0.24 4.77 -2.04
C GLY A 52 -0.68 3.57 -2.08
N SER A 53 -0.57 2.68 -3.08
CA SER A 53 -1.36 1.44 -3.11
C SER A 53 -1.10 0.56 -1.88
N LEU A 54 0.14 0.45 -1.42
CA LEU A 54 0.45 -0.30 -0.20
C LEU A 54 -0.17 0.33 1.05
N ILE A 55 -0.07 1.66 1.19
CA ILE A 55 -0.69 2.40 2.30
C ILE A 55 -2.20 2.21 2.28
N LEU A 56 -2.84 2.30 1.11
CA LEU A 56 -4.28 2.08 0.97
C LEU A 56 -4.69 0.68 1.43
N VAL A 57 -3.98 -0.36 0.98
CA VAL A 57 -4.21 -1.75 1.41
C VAL A 57 -4.05 -1.88 2.93
N GLY A 58 -3.04 -1.24 3.51
CA GLY A 58 -2.84 -1.20 4.95
C GLY A 58 -3.99 -0.55 5.70
N VAL A 59 -4.42 0.64 5.28
CA VAL A 59 -5.48 1.42 5.94
C VAL A 59 -6.83 0.71 5.83
N VAL A 60 -7.26 0.37 4.62
CA VAL A 60 -8.55 -0.30 4.38
C VAL A 60 -8.55 -1.70 4.97
N GLY A 61 -7.42 -2.42 4.90
CA GLY A 61 -7.29 -3.72 5.52
C GLY A 61 -7.38 -3.65 7.06
N LEU A 62 -6.77 -2.65 7.70
CA LEU A 62 -6.89 -2.42 9.14
C LEU A 62 -8.34 -2.09 9.54
N GLU A 63 -9.03 -1.28 8.74
CA GLU A 63 -10.45 -0.96 8.92
C GLU A 63 -11.34 -2.21 8.76
N ALA A 64 -11.13 -3.01 7.72
CA ALA A 64 -11.86 -4.26 7.52
C ALA A 64 -11.62 -5.26 8.65
N MET A 65 -10.38 -5.33 9.17
CA MET A 65 -10.00 -6.25 10.24
C MET A 65 -10.43 -5.76 11.63
N SER A 66 -10.63 -4.46 11.86
CA SER A 66 -11.11 -3.92 13.15
C SER A 66 -12.46 -4.52 13.56
N LYS A 67 -13.29 -4.89 12.57
CA LYS A 67 -14.61 -5.50 12.68
C LYS A 67 -14.56 -7.03 12.92
N ARG A 68 -13.39 -7.66 12.77
CA ARG A 68 -13.19 -9.13 12.86
C ARG A 68 -12.66 -9.55 14.23
N ASN A 69 -12.52 -10.87 14.43
CA ASN A 69 -11.94 -11.44 15.65
C ASN A 69 -10.43 -11.15 15.76
N LEU A 70 -9.86 -11.34 16.96
CA LEU A 70 -8.45 -11.02 17.22
C LEU A 70 -7.47 -11.85 16.37
N VAL A 71 -7.82 -13.11 16.04
CA VAL A 71 -6.97 -14.00 15.25
C VAL A 71 -6.76 -13.42 13.84
N PHE A 72 -7.83 -12.99 13.16
CA PHE A 72 -7.72 -12.36 11.84
C PHE A 72 -6.94 -11.05 11.88
N GLN A 73 -7.09 -10.26 12.94
CA GLN A 73 -6.31 -9.01 13.12
C GLN A 73 -4.81 -9.29 13.22
N ILE A 74 -4.41 -10.30 14.00
CA ILE A 74 -3.00 -10.66 14.17
C ILE A 74 -2.42 -11.18 12.85
N ILE A 75 -3.13 -12.08 12.15
CA ILE A 75 -2.69 -12.61 10.86
C ILE A 75 -2.49 -11.46 9.86
N PHE A 76 -3.45 -10.55 9.77
CA PHE A 76 -3.36 -9.41 8.86
C PHE A 76 -2.14 -8.52 9.17
N ILE A 77 -1.92 -8.18 10.44
CA ILE A 77 -0.77 -7.36 10.84
C ILE A 77 0.55 -8.08 10.53
N ALA A 78 0.63 -9.38 10.78
CA ALA A 78 1.82 -10.18 10.49
C ALA A 78 2.14 -10.17 8.98
N LEU A 79 1.12 -10.33 8.13
CA LEU A 79 1.28 -10.26 6.67
C LEU A 79 1.67 -8.86 6.21
N LEU A 80 1.05 -7.82 6.75
CA LEU A 80 1.40 -6.43 6.44
C LEU A 80 2.86 -6.13 6.84
N ALA A 81 3.27 -6.56 8.03
CA ALA A 81 4.64 -6.40 8.51
C ALA A 81 5.63 -7.15 7.62
N LEU A 82 5.30 -8.36 7.18
CA LEU A 82 6.13 -9.13 6.24
C LEU A 82 6.35 -8.37 4.93
N ILE A 83 5.29 -7.78 4.36
CA ILE A 83 5.38 -6.97 3.14
C ILE A 83 6.30 -5.77 3.36
N VAL A 84 6.12 -5.03 4.47
CA VAL A 84 6.96 -3.87 4.80
C VAL A 84 8.42 -4.28 4.98
N VAL A 85 8.70 -5.38 5.68
CA VAL A 85 10.07 -5.86 5.86
C VAL A 85 10.72 -6.17 4.52
N PHE A 86 10.03 -6.90 3.63
CA PHE A 86 10.62 -7.23 2.33
C PHE A 86 10.75 -6.03 1.39
N LEU A 87 9.84 -5.05 1.48
CA LEU A 87 9.91 -3.85 0.65
C LEU A 87 11.06 -2.92 1.06
N PHE A 88 11.27 -2.74 2.36
CA PHE A 88 12.26 -1.78 2.88
C PHE A 88 13.62 -2.41 3.19
N PHE A 89 13.68 -3.73 3.39
CA PHE A 89 14.90 -4.48 3.69
C PHE A 89 15.11 -5.61 2.67
N PRO A 90 15.42 -5.29 1.40
CA PRO A 90 15.60 -6.31 0.35
C PRO A 90 16.72 -7.31 0.68
N GLY A 91 17.76 -6.90 1.41
CA GLY A 91 18.79 -7.83 1.90
C GLY A 91 18.26 -8.92 2.85
N THR A 92 17.14 -8.68 3.55
CA THR A 92 16.47 -9.70 4.36
C THR A 92 15.82 -10.77 3.49
N TYR A 93 15.24 -10.37 2.35
CA TYR A 93 14.66 -11.30 1.37
C TYR A 93 15.73 -12.18 0.74
N GLU A 94 16.84 -11.58 0.30
CA GLU A 94 17.96 -12.32 -0.29
C GLU A 94 18.55 -13.35 0.68
N ASN A 95 18.78 -12.95 1.94
CA ASN A 95 19.28 -13.86 2.98
C ASN A 95 18.31 -15.01 3.30
N LEU A 96 16.99 -14.75 3.31
CA LEU A 96 15.98 -15.79 3.53
C LEU A 96 15.92 -16.80 2.39
N ILE A 97 15.98 -16.34 1.14
CA ILE A 97 16.00 -17.25 -0.02
C ILE A 97 17.28 -18.08 -0.05
N ASN A 98 18.42 -17.48 0.28
CA ASN A 98 19.70 -18.18 0.33
C ASN A 98 19.82 -19.17 1.50
N LEU A 99 18.91 -19.13 2.48
CA LEU A 99 18.82 -20.09 3.59
C LEU A 99 18.05 -21.37 3.21
N VAL A 100 17.16 -21.28 2.22
CA VAL A 100 16.29 -22.40 1.77
C VAL A 100 16.81 -23.04 0.48
N LYS A 101 17.71 -22.36 -0.24
CA LYS A 101 18.51 -22.92 -1.34
C LYS A 101 19.73 -23.66 -0.80
#